data_AF-A0A962XHF5-F1
#
_entry.id   AF-A0A962XHF5-F1
#
_cell.length_a   1.000
_cell.length_b   1.000
_cell.length_c   1.000
_cell.angle_alpha   90.00
_cell.angle_beta   90.00
_cell.angle_gamma   90.00
#
_symmetry.space_group_name_H-M   'P 1'
#
loop_
_entity.id
_entity.type
_entity.pdbx_description
1 polymer ?
#
loop_
_entity_poly.entity_id
_entity_poly.type
_entity_poly.pdbx_seq_one_letter_code
_entity_poly.pdbx_strand_id
1 'polypeptide(L)'
;MATNPSTVITQPSGQLSGLARQLVLNHLLDETAALKALEQSQRDKIPLVSYLVENKLVRDKDIARLAARSFNLPLFDVNALEIDKAVVQLADEKLL
;
A
#
# COMPACT_ATOMS: atom_id res chain seq x y z
N MET A 1 28.76 22.75 -28.10
CA MET A 1 28.69 21.87 -26.92
C MET A 1 27.82 22.58 -25.88
N ALA A 2 26.56 22.19 -25.75
CA ALA A 2 25.67 22.70 -24.70
C ALA A 2 25.06 21.46 -24.02
N THR A 3 25.39 21.29 -22.75
CA THR A 3 24.98 20.18 -21.90
C THR A 3 23.56 20.43 -21.40
N ASN A 4 22.59 19.63 -21.85
CA ASN A 4 21.27 19.59 -21.25
C ASN A 4 21.34 18.80 -19.94
N PRO A 5 20.93 19.38 -18.80
CA PRO A 5 20.73 18.61 -17.58
C PRO A 5 19.44 17.81 -17.74
N SER A 6 19.56 16.54 -18.15
CA SER A 6 18.48 15.58 -17.99
C SER A 6 18.24 15.42 -16.48
N THR A 7 17.27 16.16 -15.96
CA THR A 7 16.60 15.81 -14.72
C THR A 7 16.15 14.36 -14.87
N VAL A 8 16.83 13.44 -14.20
CA VAL A 8 16.43 12.05 -14.10
C VAL A 8 15.17 12.05 -13.24
N ILE A 9 14.04 12.34 -13.87
CA ILE A 9 12.74 11.99 -13.33
C ILE A 9 12.71 10.48 -13.51
N THR A 10 13.07 9.76 -12.45
CA THR A 10 13.03 8.30 -12.40
C THR A 10 11.60 7.87 -12.74
N GLN A 11 11.37 7.59 -14.03
CA GLN A 11 10.11 7.03 -14.48
C GLN A 11 10.08 5.62 -13.91
N PRO A 12 9.06 5.27 -13.10
CA PRO A 12 8.95 3.93 -12.57
C PRO A 12 8.99 2.95 -13.75
N SER A 13 10.00 2.09 -13.73
CA SER A 13 10.20 1.02 -14.70
C SER A 13 8.88 0.27 -14.95
N GLY A 14 8.60 -0.14 -16.19
CA GLY A 14 7.33 -0.77 -16.57
C GLY A 14 6.97 -2.07 -15.81
N GLN A 15 7.84 -2.51 -14.91
CA GLN A 15 7.64 -3.60 -13.96
C GLN A 15 6.83 -3.18 -12.72
N LEU A 16 6.85 -1.90 -12.33
CA LEU A 16 6.07 -1.37 -11.21
C LEU A 16 4.71 -0.86 -11.69
N SER A 17 3.64 -1.46 -11.16
CA SER A 17 2.27 -1.08 -11.48
C SER A 17 1.41 -0.89 -10.22
N GLY A 18 0.26 -0.25 -10.38
CA GLY A 18 -0.71 -0.04 -9.29
C GLY A 18 -0.10 0.64 -8.06
N LEU A 19 -0.34 0.06 -6.88
CA LEU A 19 0.15 0.59 -5.60
C LEU A 19 1.67 0.67 -5.51
N ALA A 20 2.40 -0.30 -6.07
CA ALA A 20 3.87 -0.31 -6.02
C ALA A 20 4.45 0.95 -6.68
N ARG A 21 3.89 1.32 -7.84
CA ARG A 21 4.24 2.55 -8.55
C ARG A 21 3.89 3.79 -7.74
N GLN A 22 2.70 3.84 -7.14
CA GLN A 22 2.27 4.98 -6.34
C GLN A 22 3.17 5.19 -5.11
N LEU A 23 3.63 4.11 -4.45
CA LEU A 23 4.52 4.20 -3.29
C LEU A 23 5.85 4.86 -3.64
N VAL A 24 6.42 4.52 -4.80
CA VAL A 24 7.66 5.13 -5.30
C VAL A 24 7.46 6.61 -5.66
N LEU A 25 6.37 6.92 -6.37
CA LEU A 25 6.05 8.30 -6.76
C LEU A 25 5.81 9.23 -5.57
N ASN A 26 5.34 8.69 -4.44
CA ASN A 26 5.11 9.45 -3.21
C ASN A 26 6.30 9.37 -2.23
N HIS A 27 7.46 8.87 -2.68
CA HIS A 27 8.69 8.74 -1.89
C HIS A 27 8.51 7.94 -0.58
N LEU A 28 7.52 7.03 -0.54
CA LEU A 28 7.31 6.12 0.59
C LEU A 28 8.17 4.86 0.48
N LEU A 29 8.68 4.56 -0.71
CA LEU A 29 9.53 3.41 -0.99
C LEU A 29 10.46 3.75 -2.15
N ASP A 30 11.75 3.43 -2.05
CA ASP A 30 12.67 3.60 -3.17
C ASP A 30 12.37 2.63 -4.30
N GLU A 31 12.62 3.01 -5.56
CA GLU A 31 12.34 2.15 -6.71
C GLU A 31 13.08 0.81 -6.64
N THR A 32 14.36 0.85 -6.24
CA THR A 32 15.18 -0.37 -6.10
C THR A 32 14.66 -1.28 -5.00
N ALA A 33 14.17 -0.71 -3.90
CA ALA A 33 13.54 -1.46 -2.81
C ALA A 33 12.17 -2.02 -3.25
N ALA A 34 11.39 -1.26 -4.02
CA ALA A 34 10.11 -1.68 -4.55
C ALA A 34 10.24 -2.87 -5.51
N LEU A 35 11.22 -2.84 -6.41
CA LEU A 35 11.48 -3.96 -7.33
C LEU A 35 11.91 -5.23 -6.58
N LYS A 36 12.80 -5.10 -5.59
CA LYS A 36 13.22 -6.23 -4.74
C LYS A 36 12.05 -6.79 -3.93
N ALA A 37 11.22 -5.93 -3.35
CA ALA A 37 10.03 -6.35 -2.61
C ALA A 37 9.01 -7.05 -3.51
N LEU A 38 8.85 -6.57 -4.75
CA LEU A 38 7.99 -7.22 -5.73
C LEU A 38 8.50 -8.61 -6.11
N GLU A 39 9.80 -8.76 -6.35
CA GLU A 39 10.41 -10.07 -6.64
C GLU A 39 10.28 -11.02 -5.43
N GLN A 40 10.60 -10.56 -4.23
CA GLN A 40 10.54 -11.39 -3.03
C GLN A 40 9.10 -11.81 -2.68
N SER A 41 8.13 -10.89 -2.75
CA SER A 41 6.72 -11.22 -2.51
C SER A 41 6.17 -12.24 -3.51
N GLN A 42 6.59 -12.17 -4.79
CA GLN A 42 6.25 -13.18 -5.78
C GLN A 42 6.87 -14.55 -5.47
N ARG A 43 8.14 -14.58 -5.03
CA ARG A 43 8.81 -15.82 -4.62
C ARG A 43 8.11 -16.48 -3.44
N ASP A 44 7.76 -15.68 -2.44
CA ASP A 44 7.10 -16.13 -1.21
C ASP A 44 5.60 -16.39 -1.42
N LYS A 45 5.07 -16.07 -2.61
CA LYS A 45 3.66 -16.20 -2.99
C LYS A 45 2.70 -15.46 -2.06
N ILE A 46 3.12 -14.31 -1.57
CA ILE A 46 2.30 -13.42 -0.75
C ILE A 46 2.02 -12.10 -1.47
N PRO A 47 0.92 -11.39 -1.15
CA PRO A 47 0.66 -10.07 -1.71
C PRO A 47 1.78 -9.09 -1.34
N LEU A 48 2.17 -8.22 -2.29
CA LEU A 48 3.19 -7.20 -2.09
C LEU A 48 2.94 -6.34 -0.85
N VAL A 49 1.69 -5.90 -0.63
CA VAL A 49 1.34 -5.06 0.51
C VAL A 49 1.61 -5.77 1.84
N SER A 50 1.25 -7.06 1.94
CA SER A 50 1.54 -7.87 3.12
C SER A 50 3.05 -7.96 3.36
N TYR A 51 3.83 -8.26 2.31
CA TYR A 51 5.29 -8.30 2.38
C TYR A 51 5.88 -6.97 2.88
N LEU A 52 5.40 -5.83 2.38
CA LEU A 52 5.91 -4.51 2.76
C LEU A 52 5.68 -4.19 4.25
N VAL A 53 4.51 -4.58 4.79
CA VAL A 53 4.15 -4.35 6.19
C VAL A 53 4.91 -5.31 7.11
N GLU A 54 4.93 -6.60 6.78
CA GLU A 54 5.61 -7.64 7.57
C GLU A 54 7.12 -7.37 7.70
N ASN A 55 7.76 -6.95 6.60
CA ASN A 55 9.18 -6.58 6.58
C ASN A 55 9.43 -5.14 7.02
N LYS A 56 8.40 -4.41 7.46
CA LYS A 56 8.48 -3.02 7.96
C LYS A 56 9.15 -2.05 6.97
N LEU A 57 8.99 -2.30 5.68
CA LEU A 57 9.55 -1.48 4.61
C LEU A 57 8.76 -0.18 4.44
N VAL A 58 7.45 -0.23 4.69
CA VAL A 58 6.55 0.93 4.68
C VAL A 58 5.55 0.79 5.81
N ARG A 59 5.16 1.90 6.44
CA ARG A 59 4.13 1.90 7.48
C ARG A 59 2.75 1.56 6.89
N ASP A 60 2.03 0.68 7.56
CA ASP A 60 0.65 0.27 7.26
C ASP A 60 -0.30 1.44 6.98
N LYS A 61 -0.31 2.45 7.87
CA LYS A 61 -1.18 3.62 7.76
C LYS A 61 -0.86 4.48 6.54
N ASP A 62 0.39 4.50 6.11
CA ASP A 62 0.81 5.29 4.94
C ASP A 62 0.41 4.58 3.64
N ILE A 63 0.55 3.25 3.59
CA ILE A 63 0.01 2.45 2.48
C ILE A 63 -1.51 2.65 2.37
N ALA A 64 -2.23 2.54 3.49
CA ALA A 64 -3.69 2.68 3.50
C ALA A 64 -4.14 4.08 3.06
N ARG A 65 -3.48 5.14 3.54
CA ARG A 65 -3.73 6.53 3.10
C ARG A 65 -3.46 6.72 1.62
N LEU A 66 -2.36 6.17 1.12
CA LEU A 66 -2.03 6.29 -0.29
C LEU A 66 -3.05 5.53 -1.15
N ALA A 67 -3.39 4.30 -0.79
CA ALA A 67 -4.38 3.49 -1.49
C ALA A 67 -5.73 4.20 -1.57
N ALA A 68 -6.24 4.71 -0.44
CA ALA A 68 -7.49 5.44 -0.41
C ALA A 68 -7.50 6.63 -1.37
N ARG A 69 -6.42 7.44 -1.38
CA ARG A 69 -6.30 8.58 -2.29
C ARG A 69 -6.16 8.15 -3.75
N SER A 70 -5.32 7.16 -4.05
CA SER A 70 -5.03 6.73 -5.42
C SER A 70 -6.21 6.04 -6.10
N PHE A 71 -7.09 5.38 -5.34
CA PHE A 71 -8.27 4.67 -5.85
C PHE A 71 -9.58 5.39 -5.55
N ASN A 72 -9.52 6.61 -5.00
CA ASN A 72 -10.68 7.41 -4.61
C ASN A 72 -11.67 6.64 -3.71
N LEU A 73 -11.11 5.95 -2.71
CA LEU A 73 -11.85 5.17 -1.72
C LEU A 73 -11.83 5.87 -0.35
N PRO A 74 -12.89 5.74 0.46
CA PRO A 74 -12.85 6.19 1.84
C PRO A 74 -11.86 5.35 2.65
N LEU A 75 -11.13 5.99 3.57
CA LEU A 75 -10.29 5.32 4.55
C LEU A 75 -10.94 5.41 5.93
N PHE A 76 -11.16 4.26 6.57
CA PHE A 76 -11.69 4.15 7.92
C PHE A 76 -10.64 3.55 8.84
N ASP A 77 -10.41 4.16 10.01
CA ASP A 77 -9.53 3.61 11.03
C ASP A 77 -10.31 2.60 11.87
N VAL A 78 -9.95 1.32 11.75
CA VAL A 78 -10.60 0.24 12.50
C VAL A 78 -10.43 0.39 14.01
N ASN A 79 -9.41 1.10 14.49
CA ASN A 79 -9.21 1.35 15.91
C ASN A 79 -10.18 2.41 16.47
N ALA A 80 -10.83 3.18 15.59
CA ALA A 80 -11.85 4.14 15.98
C ALA A 80 -13.24 3.48 16.10
N LEU A 81 -13.40 2.21 15.68
CA LEU A 81 -14.64 1.48 15.81
C LEU A 81 -14.77 0.92 17.24
N GLU A 82 -15.72 1.46 18.00
CA GLU A 82 -16.15 0.86 19.25
C GLU A 82 -17.39 -0.01 18.99
N ILE A 83 -17.25 -1.33 19.23
CA ILE A 83 -18.33 -2.29 19.03
C ILE A 83 -19.05 -2.50 20.37
N ASP A 84 -20.30 -2.04 20.45
CA ASP A 84 -21.16 -2.32 21.59
C ASP A 84 -21.62 -3.78 21.56
N LYS A 85 -21.18 -4.57 22.54
CA LYS A 85 -21.55 -5.97 22.69
C LYS A 85 -23.05 -6.17 22.89
N ALA A 86 -23.77 -5.22 23.47
CA ALA A 86 -25.22 -5.30 23.65
C ALA A 86 -25.94 -5.22 22.28
N VAL A 87 -25.43 -4.40 21.36
CA VAL A 87 -25.95 -4.29 20.00
C VAL A 87 -25.68 -5.59 19.22
N VAL A 88 -24.50 -6.19 19.38
CA VAL A 88 -24.18 -7.47 18.73
C VAL A 88 -25.09 -8.60 19.22
N GLN A 89 -25.43 -8.62 20.51
CA GLN A 89 -26.34 -9.63 21.09
C GLN A 89 -27.81 -9.48 20.64
N LEU A 90 -28.19 -8.29 20.15
CA LEU A 90 -29.54 -8.07 19.61
C LEU A 90 -29.69 -8.68 18.20
N ALA A 91 -28.58 -8.98 17.52
CA ALA A 91 -28.61 -9.69 16.25
C ALA A 91 -28.82 -11.20 16.50
N ASP A 92 -30.03 -11.68 16.21
CA ASP A 92 -30.39 -13.09 16.30
C ASP A 92 -29.59 -13.90 15.27
N GLU A 93 -28.91 -14.99 15.68
CA GLU A 93 -28.03 -15.79 14.80
C GLU A 93 -28.77 -16.37 13.59
N LYS A 94 -30.11 -16.44 13.62
CA LYS A 94 -30.95 -16.92 12.51
C LYS A 94 -31.10 -15.94 11.34
N LEU A 95 -30.55 -14.73 11.45
CA LEU A 95 -30.63 -13.67 10.44
C LEU A 95 -29.32 -13.45 9.65
N LEU A 96 -28.25 -14.19 9.98
CA LEU A 96 -26.97 -14.23 9.27
C LEU A 96 -26.83 -15.53 8.46
#